data_AF-A0A7X3NTA5-F1
#
_entry.id   AF-A0A7X3NTA5-F1
#
_cell.length_a   1.000
_cell.length_b   1.000
_cell.length_c   1.000
_cell.angle_alpha   90.00
_cell.angle_beta   90.00
_cell.angle_gamma   90.00
#
_symmetry.space_group_name_H-M   'P 1'
#
loop_
_entity.id
_entity.type
_entity.pdbx_description
1 polymer ?
#
loop_
_entity_poly.entity_id
_entity_poly.type
_entity_poly.pdbx_seq_one_letter_code
_entity_poly.pdbx_strand_id
1 'polypeptide(L)' 'GTEIFRILKERKLTQVEAAKLLGVKQADISCLKAAKLSDYSLGRLMRLLNRLNCDIEIRIIPSEDRKGQQRVVTV' A
#
# COMPACT_ATOMS: atom_id res chain seq x y z
N GLY A 1 3.52 1.77 -1.05
CA GLY A 1 4.46 0.89 -0.33
C GLY A 1 4.88 1.49 0.99
N THR A 2 5.36 2.73 0.99
CA THR A 2 5.88 3.42 2.19
C THR A 2 4.93 3.38 3.38
N GLU A 3 3.62 3.64 3.15
CA GLU A 3 2.62 3.63 4.22
C GLU A 3 2.38 2.24 4.83
N ILE A 4 2.31 1.20 3.98
CA ILE A 4 2.23 -0.20 4.42
C ILE A 4 3.43 -0.54 5.32
N PHE A 5 4.65 -0.15 4.92
CA PHE A 5 5.85 -0.41 5.74
C PHE A 5 5.90 0.37 7.03
N ARG A 6 5.44 1.62 7.01
CA ARG A 6 5.33 2.45 8.21
C ARG A 6 4.49 1.72 9.26
N ILE A 7 3.28 1.29 8.88
CA ILE A 7 2.36 0.58 9.76
C ILE A 7 2.95 -0.76 10.24
N LEU A 8 3.54 -1.56 9.33
CA LEU A 8 4.14 -2.84 9.70
C LEU A 8 5.29 -2.67 10.71
N LYS A 9 6.11 -1.62 10.54
CA LYS A 9 7.21 -1.29 11.45
C LYS A 9 6.71 -0.80 12.80
N GLU A 10 5.68 0.05 12.83
CA GLU A 10 5.03 0.52 14.06
C GLU A 10 4.45 -0.66 14.87
N ARG A 11 3.90 -1.66 14.19
CA ARG A 11 3.39 -2.90 14.80
C ARG A 11 4.49 -3.91 15.15
N LYS A 12 5.77 -3.60 14.88
CA LYS A 12 6.94 -4.46 15.14
C LYS A 12 6.83 -5.86 14.54
N LEU A 13 6.16 -5.99 13.39
CA LEU A 13 5.96 -7.29 12.74
C LEU A 13 7.19 -7.72 11.95
N THR A 14 7.58 -8.98 12.09
CA THR A 14 8.52 -9.64 11.19
C THR A 14 7.93 -9.78 9.79
N GLN A 15 8.77 -10.06 8.78
CA GLN A 15 8.27 -10.29 7.42
C GLN A 15 7.27 -11.45 7.34
N VAL A 16 7.47 -12.50 8.16
CA VAL A 16 6.59 -13.68 8.18
C VAL A 16 5.24 -13.34 8.80
N GLU A 17 5.22 -12.59 9.89
CA GLU A 17 3.98 -12.13 10.52
C GLU A 17 3.22 -11.16 9.63
N ALA A 18 3.94 -10.23 8.98
CA ALA A 18 3.36 -9.32 8.00
C ALA A 18 2.74 -10.08 6.82
N ALA A 19 3.41 -11.13 6.30
CA ALA A 19 2.89 -11.96 5.23
C ALA A 19 1.59 -12.68 5.64
N LYS A 20 1.56 -13.24 6.85
CA LYS A 20 0.36 -13.86 7.42
C LYS A 20 -0.79 -12.87 7.59
N LEU A 21 -0.54 -11.72 8.20
CA LEU A 21 -1.52 -10.66 8.41
C LEU A 21 -2.11 -10.17 7.07
N LEU A 22 -1.25 -9.92 6.10
CA LEU A 22 -1.64 -9.40 4.79
C LEU A 22 -2.17 -10.49 3.84
N GLY A 23 -2.09 -11.77 4.21
CA GLY A 23 -2.51 -12.90 3.38
C GLY A 23 -1.77 -13.00 2.04
N VAL A 24 -0.47 -12.71 2.07
CA VAL A 24 0.43 -12.77 0.90
C VAL A 24 1.62 -13.68 1.18
N LYS A 25 2.42 -13.99 0.16
CA LYS A 25 3.65 -14.76 0.36
C LYS A 25 4.71 -13.88 1.03
N GLN A 26 5.63 -14.45 1.80
CA GLN A 26 6.75 -13.68 2.38
C GLN A 26 7.59 -12.97 1.30
N ALA A 27 7.74 -13.57 0.12
CA ALA A 27 8.40 -12.95 -1.02
C ALA A 27 7.71 -11.65 -1.47
N ASP A 28 6.38 -11.58 -1.40
CA ASP A 28 5.61 -10.36 -1.71
C ASP A 28 5.97 -9.22 -0.74
N ILE A 29 6.20 -9.54 0.55
CA ILE A 29 6.63 -8.56 1.56
C ILE A 29 8.02 -8.00 1.24
N SER A 30 8.94 -8.84 0.76
CA SER A 30 10.26 -8.40 0.32
C SER A 30 10.18 -7.48 -0.91
N CYS A 31 9.38 -7.85 -1.91
CA CYS A 31 9.14 -7.03 -3.11
C CYS A 31 8.50 -5.67 -2.79
N LEU A 32 7.51 -5.67 -1.88
CA LEU A 32 6.91 -4.45 -1.35
C LEU A 32 7.99 -3.57 -0.72
N LYS A 33 8.93 -4.15 0.05
CA LYS A 33 9.98 -3.42 0.80
C LYS A 33 11.01 -2.80 -0.12
N ALA A 34 11.36 -3.51 -1.20
CA ALA A 34 12.27 -3.03 -2.23
C ALA A 34 11.66 -1.95 -3.14
N ALA A 35 10.47 -1.44 -2.81
CA ALA A 35 9.74 -0.41 -3.56
C ALA A 35 9.49 -0.78 -5.04
N LYS A 36 9.51 -2.07 -5.39
CA LYS A 36 9.02 -2.59 -6.69
C LYS A 36 7.49 -2.58 -6.72
N LEU A 37 6.92 -1.42 -6.43
CA LEU A 37 5.49 -1.15 -6.43
C LEU A 37 4.94 -1.09 -7.86
N SER A 38 5.80 -0.97 -8.87
CA SER A 38 5.45 -1.05 -10.29
C SER A 38 4.69 -2.32 -10.64
N ASP A 39 4.97 -3.41 -9.93
CA ASP A 39 4.41 -4.73 -10.21
C ASP A 39 3.09 -4.95 -9.45
N TYR A 40 2.69 -4.00 -8.61
CA TYR A 40 1.47 -4.05 -7.83
C TYR A 40 0.42 -3.11 -8.42
N SER A 41 -0.73 -3.66 -8.80
CA SER A 41 -1.88 -2.83 -9.14
C SER A 41 -2.34 -2.01 -7.92
N LEU A 42 -2.89 -0.82 -8.18
CA LEU A 42 -3.47 0.05 -7.14
C LEU A 42 -4.49 -0.72 -6.28
N GLY A 43 -5.35 -1.52 -6.90
CA GLY A 43 -6.32 -2.34 -6.19
C GLY A 43 -5.69 -3.38 -5.25
N ARG A 44 -4.52 -3.93 -5.59
CA ARG A 44 -3.79 -4.82 -4.66
C ARG A 44 -3.25 -4.03 -3.46
N LEU A 45 -2.71 -2.84 -3.67
CA LEU A 45 -2.26 -1.97 -2.57
C LEU A 45 -3.41 -1.58 -1.64
N MET A 46 -4.57 -1.24 -2.20
CA MET A 46 -5.76 -0.92 -1.41
C MET A 46 -6.22 -2.11 -0.54
N ARG A 47 -6.24 -3.33 -1.10
CA ARG A 47 -6.58 -4.52 -0.31
C ARG A 47 -5.61 -4.77 0.85
N LEU A 48 -4.32 -4.50 0.66
CA LEU A 48 -3.32 -4.64 1.72
C LEU A 48 -3.55 -3.60 2.83
N LEU A 49 -3.83 -2.35 2.46
CA LEU A 49 -4.15 -1.29 3.41
C LEU A 49 -5.44 -1.58 4.19
N ASN A 50 -6.48 -2.12 3.55
CA ASN A 50 -7.70 -2.54 4.25
C ASN A 50 -7.42 -3.64 5.30
N ARG A 51 -6.53 -4.60 5.00
CA ARG A 51 -6.08 -5.64 5.96
C ARG A 51 -5.26 -5.07 7.11
N LEU A 52 -4.72 -3.86 6.95
CA LEU A 52 -4.08 -3.10 8.01
C LEU A 52 -5.07 -2.22 8.77
N ASN A 53 -6.38 -2.36 8.52
CA ASN A 53 -7.43 -1.53 9.12
C ASN A 53 -7.28 -0.03 8.74
N CYS A 54 -6.81 0.24 7.52
CA CYS A 54 -6.83 1.58 6.97
C CYS A 54 -8.10 1.76 6.14
N ASP A 55 -8.82 2.84 6.40
CA ASP A 55 -9.87 3.31 5.50
C ASP A 55 -9.25 4.06 4.31
N ILE A 56 -9.84 3.89 3.13
CA ILE A 56 -9.33 4.47 1.89
C ILE A 56 -10.43 5.29 1.24
N GLU A 57 -10.19 6.59 1.12
CA GLU A 57 -11.06 7.51 0.38
C GLU A 57 -10.45 7.82 -0.99
N ILE A 58 -11.25 7.71 -2.05
CA ILE A 58 -10.88 8.15 -3.39
C ILE A 58 -11.63 9.45 -3.70
N ARG A 59 -10.88 10.54 -3.86
CA ARG A 59 -11.42 11.82 -4.31
C ARG A 59 -11.12 12.02 -5.80
N ILE A 60 -12.16 12.32 -6.57
CA ILE A 60 -12.05 12.66 -7.99
C ILE A 60 -12.11 14.18 -8.10
N ILE A 61 -11.01 14.78 -8.56
CA ILE A 61 -10.86 16.22 -8.73
C ILE A 61 -10.55 16.48 -10.21
N PRO A 62 -11.32 17.34 -10.91
CA PRO A 62 -11.00 17.74 -12.28
C PRO A 62 -9.57 18.26 -12.40
N SER A 63 -8.86 17.89 -13.46
CA SER A 63 -7.53 18.43 -13.76
C SER A 63 -7.64 19.65 -14.66
N GLU A 64 -6.95 20.74 -14.30
CA GLU A 64 -6.90 21.99 -15.08
C GLU A 64 -6.06 21.82 -16.34
N ASP A 65 -6.72 21.76 -17.51
CA ASP A 65 -6.16 21.74 -18.88
C ASP A 65 -4.93 20.85 -19.11
N ARG A 66 -4.77 19.83 -18.27
CA ARG A 66 -3.64 18.89 -18.29
C ARG A 66 -4.14 17.49 -18.00
N LYS A 67 -3.33 16.49 -18.38
CA LYS A 67 -3.58 15.10 -18.02
C LYS A 67 -3.61 14.96 -16.49
N GLY A 68 -4.66 14.32 -15.97
CA GLY A 68 -4.82 14.03 -14.56
C GLY A 68 -3.65 13.21 -13.99
N GLN A 69 -3.38 13.39 -12.70
CA GLN A 69 -2.34 12.67 -11.98
C GLN A 69 -2.95 11.91 -10.81
N GLN A 70 -2.43 10.71 -10.56
CA GLN A 70 -2.75 9.96 -9.35
C GLN A 70 -1.81 10.42 -8.24
N ARG A 71 -2.39 10.84 -7.12
CA ARG A 71 -1.64 11.25 -5.93
C ARG A 71 -2.19 10.50 -4.73
N VAL A 72 -1.31 10.00 -3.88
CA VAL A 72 -1.68 9.42 -2.59
C VAL A 72 -1.42 10.49 -1.55
N VAL A 73 -2.47 10.90 -0.84
CA VAL A 73 -2.39 11.84 0.28
C VAL A 73 -2.79 11.06 1.52
N THR A 74 -1.86 10.92 2.45
CA THR A 74 -2.11 10.34 3.78
C THR A 74 -2.40 11.47 4.77
N VAL A 75 -3.30 11.21 5.71
CA VAL A 75 -3.69 12.16 6.78
C VAL A 75 -2.80 11.99 8.00
#